data_AF-A0A349EI23-F1
#
_entry.id   AF-A0A349EI23-F1
#
_cell.length_a   1.000
_cell.length_b   1.000
_cell.length_c   1.000
_cell.angle_alpha   90.00
_cell.angle_beta   90.00
_cell.angle_gamma   90.00
#
_symmetry.space_group_name_H-M   'P 1'
#
loop_
_entity.id
_entity.type
_entity.pdbx_description
1 polymer ?
#
loop_
_entity_poly.entity_id
_entity_poly.type
_entity_poly.pdbx_seq_one_letter_code
_entity_poly.pdbx_strand_id
1 'polypeptide(L)'
;MTTDPARIGVMAGRWVDTLSLGERVKASERPLTVIGTGEYAYTPFRIALALEEAGYDVRYQSTTRSPILIGDAIAQRWEFPDHQGDGIPNYLYNLDPERWPLVIYEHPALAAAHTLAQDLGGLAFAVEVPCRAS
;
A
#
# COMPACT_ATOMS: atom_id res chain seq x y z
N MET A 1 -27.40 13.59 -12.25
CA MET A 1 -25.95 13.30 -12.29
C MET A 1 -25.52 13.02 -10.87
N THR A 2 -25.34 11.75 -10.52
CA THR A 2 -24.72 11.38 -9.24
C THR A 2 -23.23 11.64 -9.41
N THR A 3 -22.72 12.71 -8.81
CA THR A 3 -21.27 12.96 -8.76
C THR A 3 -20.61 11.79 -8.08
N ASP A 4 -19.70 11.14 -8.78
CA ASP A 4 -18.83 10.11 -8.23
C ASP A 4 -18.02 10.72 -7.07
N PRO A 5 -18.17 10.23 -5.83
CA PRO A 5 -17.39 10.68 -4.68
C PRO A 5 -15.88 10.72 -4.96
N ALA A 6 -15.37 9.85 -5.84
CA ALA A 6 -13.96 9.84 -6.24
C ALA A 6 -13.50 11.15 -6.90
N ARG A 7 -14.42 11.94 -7.48
CA ARG A 7 -14.11 13.21 -8.17
C ARG A 7 -14.25 14.46 -7.30
N ILE A 8 -14.89 14.32 -6.14
CA ILE A 8 -15.07 15.43 -5.17
C ILE A 8 -14.21 15.25 -3.91
N GLY A 9 -13.57 14.09 -3.77
CA GLY A 9 -12.82 13.71 -2.59
C GLY A 9 -13.70 13.08 -1.52
N VAL A 10 -13.05 12.46 -0.53
CA VAL A 10 -13.70 11.85 0.63
C VAL A 10 -13.69 12.81 1.82
N MET A 11 -14.69 12.70 2.69
CA MET A 11 -14.68 13.42 3.97
C MET A 11 -13.55 12.90 4.84
N ALA A 12 -12.56 13.74 5.11
CA ALA A 12 -11.45 13.39 5.98
C ALA A 12 -11.96 12.93 7.36
N GLY A 13 -11.47 11.77 7.82
CA GLY A 13 -11.77 11.25 9.16
C GLY A 13 -12.98 10.30 9.27
N ARG A 14 -13.80 10.13 8.21
CA ARG A 14 -14.92 9.18 8.23
C ARG A 14 -14.53 7.91 7.47
N TRP A 15 -14.16 6.84 8.17
CA TRP A 15 -13.64 5.60 7.56
C TRP A 15 -14.15 4.32 8.23
N VAL A 16 -14.00 3.18 7.54
CA VAL A 16 -14.50 1.84 7.89
C VAL A 16 -13.59 1.18 8.92
N ASP A 17 -14.04 0.12 9.59
CA ASP A 17 -13.32 -0.49 10.71
C ASP A 17 -12.03 -1.24 10.28
N THR A 18 -10.85 -0.81 10.78
CA THR A 18 -9.55 -1.47 10.58
C THR A 18 -9.38 -2.75 11.40
N LEU A 19 -10.29 -3.06 12.34
CA LEU A 19 -10.10 -4.16 13.30
C LEU A 19 -9.80 -5.51 12.62
N SER A 20 -10.45 -5.79 11.48
CA SER A 20 -10.22 -7.02 10.71
C SER A 20 -8.80 -7.15 10.14
N LEU A 21 -8.10 -6.03 9.91
CA LEU A 21 -6.72 -6.03 9.46
C LEU A 21 -5.75 -6.26 10.62
N GLY A 22 -6.03 -5.67 11.79
CA GLY A 22 -5.24 -5.88 13.00
C GLY A 22 -5.13 -7.36 13.38
N GLU A 23 -6.22 -8.13 13.20
CA GLU A 23 -6.24 -9.59 13.42
C GLU A 23 -5.35 -10.34 12.42
N ARG A 24 -5.38 -9.98 11.15
CA ARG A 24 -4.56 -10.62 10.10
C ARG A 24 -3.07 -10.29 10.24
N VAL A 25 -2.77 -9.10 10.75
CA VAL A 25 -1.41 -8.60 10.96
C VAL A 25 -0.82 -9.11 12.27
N LYS A 26 -1.65 -9.41 13.28
CA LYS A 26 -1.24 -9.99 14.58
C LYS A 26 -0.44 -11.30 14.47
N ALA A 27 -0.50 -11.98 13.33
CA ALA A 27 0.31 -13.16 13.06
C ALA A 27 1.81 -12.85 12.89
N SER A 28 2.18 -11.59 12.65
CA SER A 28 3.56 -11.16 12.53
C SER A 28 4.05 -10.53 13.83
N GLU A 29 4.98 -11.20 14.50
CA GLU A 29 5.78 -10.60 15.60
C GLU A 29 6.81 -9.56 15.10
N ARG A 30 6.91 -9.37 13.77
CA ARG A 30 7.86 -8.43 13.14
C ARG A 30 7.24 -7.02 13.03
N PRO A 31 8.06 -5.95 13.11
CA PRO A 31 7.66 -4.62 12.72
C PRO A 31 7.16 -4.59 11.26
N LEU A 32 6.30 -3.64 10.94
CA LEU A 32 5.59 -3.56 9.67
C LEU A 32 6.13 -2.44 8.79
N THR A 33 6.06 -2.67 7.48
CA THR A 33 6.11 -1.60 6.48
C THR A 33 4.83 -1.66 5.67
N VAL A 34 3.94 -0.68 5.86
CA VAL A 34 2.74 -0.51 5.03
C VAL A 34 3.11 0.20 3.74
N ILE A 35 2.71 -0.38 2.61
CA ILE A 35 3.04 0.10 1.28
C ILE A 35 1.76 0.46 0.54
N GLY A 36 1.59 1.73 0.19
CA GLY A 36 0.57 2.18 -0.77
C GLY A 36 1.10 2.13 -2.21
N THR A 37 0.22 1.86 -3.18
CA THR A 37 0.60 1.77 -4.59
C THR A 37 0.26 3.06 -5.35
N GLY A 38 1.27 3.67 -5.97
CA GLY A 38 1.11 4.84 -6.83
C GLY A 38 0.36 5.98 -6.13
N GLU A 39 -0.75 6.41 -6.73
CA GLU A 39 -1.58 7.52 -6.23
C GLU A 39 -2.53 7.09 -5.09
N TYR A 40 -2.71 5.79 -4.87
CA TYR A 40 -3.53 5.25 -3.78
C TYR A 40 -2.76 5.29 -2.45
N ALA A 41 -2.50 6.50 -1.95
CA ALA A 41 -1.66 6.72 -0.76
C ALA A 41 -2.47 7.01 0.52
N TYR A 42 -3.63 7.65 0.40
CA TYR A 42 -4.39 8.13 1.56
C TYR A 42 -4.87 6.98 2.44
N THR A 43 -5.57 6.00 1.86
CA THR A 43 -6.12 4.86 2.61
C THR A 43 -5.01 3.99 3.23
N PRO A 44 -3.94 3.62 2.50
CA PRO A 44 -2.83 2.88 3.10
C PRO A 44 -2.14 3.63 4.26
N PHE A 45 -1.96 4.95 4.12
CA PHE A 45 -1.38 5.75 5.20
C PHE A 45 -2.28 5.76 6.45
N ARG A 46 -3.60 5.92 6.29
CA ARG A 46 -4.54 5.88 7.41
C ARG A 46 -4.56 4.53 8.12
N ILE A 47 -4.41 3.44 7.37
CA ILE A 47 -4.27 2.10 7.92
C ILE A 47 -2.97 1.99 8.72
N ALA A 48 -1.86 2.49 8.19
CA ALA A 48 -0.58 2.51 8.90
C ALA A 48 -0.68 3.26 10.23
N LEU A 49 -1.36 4.42 10.23
CA LEU A 49 -1.62 5.20 11.43
C LEU A 49 -2.49 4.44 12.45
N ALA A 50 -3.58 3.81 12.01
CA ALA A 50 -4.44 3.03 12.91
C ALA A 50 -3.71 1.82 13.52
N LEU A 51 -2.80 1.19 12.77
CA LEU A 51 -1.94 0.12 13.29
C LEU A 51 -0.91 0.67 14.30
N GLU A 52 -0.30 1.82 14.03
CA GLU A 52 0.59 2.47 14.99
C GLU A 52 -0.14 2.84 16.29
N GLU A 53 -1.33 3.45 16.20
CA GLU A 53 -2.20 3.78 17.35
C GLU A 53 -2.61 2.55 18.16
N ALA A 54 -2.72 1.39 17.50
CA ALA A 54 -2.99 0.11 18.15
C ALA A 54 -1.74 -0.53 18.80
N GLY A 55 -0.56 0.11 18.70
CA GLY A 55 0.68 -0.29 19.36
C GLY A 55 1.65 -1.11 18.51
N TYR A 56 1.44 -1.20 17.19
CA TYR A 56 2.37 -1.88 16.28
C TYR A 56 3.52 -0.95 15.88
N ASP A 57 4.74 -1.46 15.68
CA ASP A 57 5.84 -0.71 15.07
C ASP A 57 5.64 -0.67 13.55
N VAL A 58 5.22 0.47 13.01
CA VAL A 58 4.84 0.62 11.61
C VAL A 58 5.62 1.74 10.94
N ARG A 59 6.15 1.46 9.75
CA ARG A 59 6.57 2.48 8.78
C ARG A 59 5.62 2.51 7.60
N TYR A 60 5.45 3.68 7.00
CA TYR A 60 4.70 3.84 5.76
C TYR A 60 5.63 4.23 4.60
N GLN A 61 5.42 3.61 3.44
CA GLN A 61 5.99 4.04 2.16
C GLN A 61 4.93 3.94 1.05
N SER A 62 5.20 4.59 -0.07
CA SER A 62 4.45 4.40 -1.31
C SER A 62 5.37 4.08 -2.45
N THR A 63 4.87 3.32 -3.43
CA THR A 63 5.59 3.13 -4.69
C THR A 63 5.60 4.42 -5.51
N THR A 64 6.60 4.61 -6.35
CA THR A 64 6.69 5.79 -7.24
C THR A 64 7.14 5.41 -8.64
N ARG A 65 6.77 6.19 -9.65
CA ARG A 65 7.27 6.08 -11.03
C ARG A 65 8.57 6.85 -11.25
N SER A 66 9.04 7.63 -10.28
CA SER A 66 10.26 8.42 -10.40
C SER A 66 11.48 7.50 -10.25
N PRO A 67 12.38 7.38 -11.25
CA PRO A 67 13.56 6.51 -11.18
C PRO A 67 14.71 7.23 -10.45
N ILE A 68 14.58 7.42 -9.14
CA ILE A 68 15.64 8.01 -8.31
C ILE A 68 16.89 7.11 -8.37
N LEU A 69 18.04 7.74 -8.60
CA LEU A 69 19.33 7.06 -8.66
C LEU A 69 19.79 6.65 -7.26
N ILE A 70 20.47 5.51 -7.18
CA ILE A 70 21.17 5.09 -5.95
C ILE A 70 22.35 6.05 -5.73
N GLY A 71 22.49 6.53 -4.49
CA GLY A 71 23.44 7.55 -4.11
C GLY A 71 22.91 8.39 -2.95
N ASP A 72 23.82 9.04 -2.22
CA ASP A 72 23.54 9.87 -1.05
C ASP A 72 22.62 9.17 -0.03
N ALA A 73 21.35 9.55 0.03
CA ALA A 73 20.36 9.02 0.97
C ALA A 73 19.69 7.71 0.50
N ILE A 74 19.86 7.31 -0.76
CA ILE A 74 19.23 6.12 -1.36
C ILE A 74 20.28 5.02 -1.49
N ALA A 75 20.24 4.05 -0.56
CA ALA A 75 21.16 2.93 -0.52
C ALA A 75 20.66 1.72 -1.31
N GLN A 76 19.34 1.53 -1.39
CA GLN A 76 18.70 0.40 -2.04
C GLN A 76 17.50 0.82 -2.87
N ARG A 77 17.32 0.18 -4.01
CA ARG A 77 16.18 0.37 -4.93
C ARG A 77 15.57 -0.99 -5.26
N TRP A 78 14.26 -1.07 -5.12
CA TRP A 78 13.44 -2.15 -5.66
C TRP A 78 12.70 -1.63 -6.89
N GLU A 79 12.73 -2.41 -7.96
CA GLU A 79 12.06 -2.10 -9.22
C GLU A 79 11.08 -3.22 -9.52
N PHE A 80 9.86 -2.86 -9.88
CA PHE A 80 8.79 -3.80 -10.16
C PHE A 80 7.98 -3.37 -11.39
N PRO A 81 7.41 -4.34 -12.11
CA PRO A 81 6.70 -4.08 -13.37
C PRO A 81 5.60 -3.05 -13.21
N ASP A 82 5.24 -2.43 -14.33
CA ASP A 82 4.03 -1.64 -14.36
C ASP A 82 2.80 -2.52 -14.23
N HIS A 83 1.87 -1.93 -13.56
CA HIS A 83 0.82 -2.50 -12.77
C HIS A 83 -0.46 -1.69 -13.00
N GLN A 84 -0.31 -0.48 -13.56
CA GLN A 84 -1.36 0.42 -14.05
C GLN A 84 -1.56 0.32 -15.58
N GLY A 85 -0.65 -0.36 -16.30
CA GLY A 85 -0.81 -0.69 -17.73
C GLY A 85 -0.12 0.25 -18.73
N ASP A 86 0.63 1.24 -18.27
CA ASP A 86 1.37 2.22 -19.09
C ASP A 86 2.78 1.73 -19.50
N GLY A 87 3.23 0.58 -18.96
CA GLY A 87 4.57 0.02 -19.15
C GLY A 87 5.67 0.72 -18.35
N ILE A 88 5.34 1.64 -17.44
CA ILE A 88 6.30 2.38 -16.63
C ILE A 88 6.53 1.68 -15.29
N PRO A 89 7.75 1.19 -14.99
CA PRO A 89 8.01 0.49 -13.75
C PRO A 89 7.79 1.40 -12.54
N ASN A 90 7.51 0.76 -11.40
CA ASN A 90 7.42 1.43 -10.12
C ASN A 90 8.61 1.04 -9.23
N TYR A 91 8.89 1.91 -8.27
CA TYR A 91 10.06 1.82 -7.40
C TYR A 91 9.70 1.95 -5.92
N LEU A 92 10.46 1.24 -5.07
CA LEU A 92 10.56 1.44 -3.62
C LEU A 92 12.03 1.66 -3.26
N TYR A 93 12.26 2.43 -2.20
CA TYR A 93 13.61 2.82 -1.80
C TYR A 93 13.87 2.52 -0.34
N ASN A 94 15.08 2.05 -0.04
CA ASN A 94 15.53 1.75 1.33
C ASN A 94 14.51 0.90 2.11
N LEU A 95 13.91 -0.09 1.45
CA LEU A 95 12.96 -0.98 2.09
C LEU A 95 13.71 -1.82 3.13
N ASP A 96 13.31 -1.65 4.39
CA ASP A 96 13.93 -2.30 5.53
C ASP A 96 13.62 -3.81 5.50
N PRO A 97 14.62 -4.70 5.31
CA PRO A 97 14.40 -6.13 5.15
C PRO A 97 13.93 -6.81 6.45
N GLU A 98 14.12 -6.17 7.61
CA GLU A 98 13.68 -6.70 8.90
C GLU A 98 12.16 -6.53 9.08
N ARG A 99 11.56 -5.58 8.35
CA ARG A 99 10.14 -5.27 8.44
C ARG A 99 9.30 -6.11 7.50
N TRP A 100 8.17 -6.60 8.00
CA TRP A 100 7.25 -7.37 7.19
C TRP A 100 6.41 -6.45 6.30
N PRO A 101 6.44 -6.63 4.96
CA PRO A 101 5.72 -5.75 4.05
C PRO A 101 4.22 -6.05 4.03
N LEU A 102 3.39 -5.02 4.19
CA LEU A 102 1.94 -5.05 4.00
C LEU A 102 1.59 -4.13 2.84
N VAL A 103 1.33 -4.70 1.66
CA VAL A 103 0.97 -3.95 0.47
C VAL A 103 -0.54 -3.77 0.40
N ILE A 104 -0.99 -2.53 0.29
CA ILE A 104 -2.40 -2.17 0.27
C ILE A 104 -2.80 -1.64 -1.09
N TYR A 105 -3.72 -2.36 -1.72
CA TYR A 105 -4.29 -2.05 -3.02
C TYR A 105 -5.66 -1.39 -2.87
N GLU A 106 -6.02 -0.59 -3.88
CA GLU A 106 -7.32 0.07 -3.97
C GLU A 106 -8.45 -0.96 -4.00
N HIS A 107 -8.41 -1.90 -4.95
CA HIS A 107 -9.44 -2.92 -5.11
C HIS A 107 -8.86 -4.33 -5.33
N PRO A 108 -9.62 -5.41 -5.03
CA PRO A 108 -9.16 -6.80 -5.12
C PRO A 108 -8.58 -7.21 -6.48
N ALA A 109 -9.09 -6.66 -7.58
CA ALA A 109 -8.57 -6.98 -8.91
C ALA A 109 -7.11 -6.51 -9.12
N LEU A 110 -6.69 -5.38 -8.52
CA LEU A 110 -5.28 -4.97 -8.52
C LEU A 110 -4.44 -5.91 -7.66
N ALA A 111 -4.92 -6.26 -6.47
CA ALA A 111 -4.24 -7.20 -5.59
C ALA A 111 -4.02 -8.58 -6.23
N ALA A 112 -4.96 -9.03 -7.07
CA ALA A 112 -4.86 -10.28 -7.83
C ALA A 112 -3.94 -10.18 -9.06
N ALA A 113 -3.77 -8.98 -9.62
CA ALA A 113 -2.97 -8.74 -10.81
C ALA A 113 -1.50 -8.40 -10.50
N HIS A 114 -1.18 -7.99 -9.26
CA HIS A 114 0.17 -7.57 -8.86
C HIS A 114 0.87 -8.64 -8.02
N THR A 115 2.12 -8.93 -8.36
CA THR A 115 2.99 -9.86 -7.61
C THR A 115 3.79 -9.18 -6.50
N LEU A 116 3.75 -7.84 -6.39
CA LEU A 116 4.61 -7.05 -5.49
C LEU A 116 4.65 -7.58 -4.05
N ALA A 117 3.49 -7.89 -3.46
CA ALA A 117 3.45 -8.42 -2.10
C ALA A 117 4.17 -9.78 -1.98
N GLN A 118 4.03 -10.65 -2.99
CA GLN A 118 4.68 -11.95 -3.04
C GLN A 118 6.19 -11.80 -3.24
N ASP A 119 6.60 -10.91 -4.16
CA ASP A 119 8.01 -10.63 -4.48
C ASP A 119 8.76 -10.08 -3.26
N LEU A 120 8.07 -9.33 -2.40
CA LEU A 120 8.61 -8.80 -1.15
C LEU A 120 8.50 -9.78 0.04
N GLY A 121 7.90 -10.96 -0.13
CA GLY A 121 7.64 -11.91 0.97
C GLY A 121 6.64 -11.37 2.02
N GLY A 122 5.74 -10.50 1.59
CA GLY A 122 4.77 -9.78 2.40
C GLY A 122 3.32 -10.26 2.23
N LEU A 123 2.39 -9.44 2.74
CA LEU A 123 0.96 -9.67 2.64
C LEU A 123 0.30 -8.64 1.73
N ALA A 124 -0.65 -9.09 0.90
CA ALA A 124 -1.53 -8.21 0.12
C ALA A 124 -2.85 -7.98 0.85
N PHE A 125 -3.31 -6.73 0.87
CA PHE A 125 -4.62 -6.32 1.34
C PHE A 125 -5.30 -5.41 0.32
N ALA A 126 -6.62 -5.55 0.15
CA ALA A 126 -7.42 -4.65 -0.66
C ALA A 126 -8.58 -4.14 0.18
N VAL A 127 -8.88 -2.85 0.07
CA VAL A 127 -9.81 -2.17 0.99
C VAL A 127 -11.18 -1.97 0.34
N GLU A 128 -11.21 -1.57 -0.93
CA GLU A 128 -12.46 -1.17 -1.57
C GLU A 128 -13.12 -2.34 -2.29
N VAL A 129 -14.45 -2.41 -2.20
CA VAL A 129 -15.24 -3.31 -3.04
C VAL A 129 -15.05 -2.85 -4.48
N PRO A 130 -14.79 -3.75 -5.46
CA PRO A 130 -14.61 -3.34 -6.85
C PRO A 130 -15.74 -2.40 -7.28
N CYS A 131 -15.39 -1.24 -7.83
CA CYS A 131 -16.36 -0.44 -8.58
C CYS A 131 -16.98 -1.36 -9.63
N ARG A 132 -18.29 -1.60 -9.48
CA ARG A 132 -19.08 -2.67 -10.11
C ARG A 132 -18.55 -3.12 -11.47
N ALA A 133 -18.48 -4.45 -11.66
CA ALA A 133 -18.77 -5.05 -12.95
C ALA A 133 -20.10 -4.47 -13.45
N SER A 134 -20.04 -3.55 -14.41
CA SER A 134 -21.19 -3.02 -15.14
C SER A 134 -21.09 -3.50 -16.56
#